data_AF-L9V3H7-F1
#
_entry.id   AF-L9V3H7-F1
#
_cell.length_a   1.000
_cell.length_b   1.000
_cell.length_c   1.000
_cell.angle_alpha   90.00
_cell.angle_beta   90.00
_cell.angle_gamma   90.00
#
_symmetry.space_group_name_H-M   'P 1'
#
loop_
_entity.id
_entity.type
_entity.pdbx_description
1 polymer ?
#
loop_
_entity_poly.entity_id
_entity_poly.type
_entity_poly.pdbx_seq_one_letter_code
_entity_poly.pdbx_strand_id
1 'polypeptide(L)'
;MLLRLSSQLHESSGQAAMDATFFDRETASKHYCRRTNYRVPTLKVTALVDTATQAILDVHCTTKKRHDTQIGWQLARRNAGELLNLAADKSYDWQRLREKI
;
A
#
# COMPACT_ATOMS: atom_id res chain seq x y z
N MET A 1 4.43 7.79 11.11
CA MET A 1 5.55 7.67 12.08
C MET A 1 5.27 6.64 13.15
N LEU A 2 4.07 6.57 13.74
CA LEU A 2 3.76 5.54 14.75
C LEU A 2 3.80 4.10 14.22
N LEU A 3 3.15 3.82 13.08
CA LEU A 3 3.09 2.49 12.48
C LEU A 3 4.48 1.87 12.26
N ARG A 4 5.42 2.67 11.75
CA ARG A 4 6.79 2.21 11.48
C ARG A 4 7.57 1.91 12.75
N LEU A 5 7.33 2.66 13.83
CA LEU A 5 7.96 2.37 15.12
C LEU A 5 7.38 1.10 15.73
N SER A 6 6.06 0.92 15.65
CA SER A 6 5.43 -0.32 16.12
C SER A 6 5.84 -1.54 15.29
N SER A 7 6.03 -1.39 13.97
CA SER A 7 6.48 -2.50 13.12
C SER A 7 7.91 -2.92 13.44
N GLN A 8 8.80 -1.98 13.77
CA GLN A 8 10.18 -2.26 14.18
C GLN A 8 10.30 -2.96 15.54
N LEU A 9 9.31 -2.75 16.42
CA LEU A 9 9.22 -3.43 17.71
C LEU A 9 8.46 -4.77 17.61
N HIS A 10 7.81 -5.03 16.48
CA HIS A 10 7.06 -6.25 16.23
C HIS A 10 8.00 -7.34 15.73
N GLU A 11 7.88 -8.55 16.27
CA GLU A 11 8.60 -9.72 15.77
C GLU A 11 7.97 -10.19 14.45
N SER A 12 8.52 -9.71 13.32
CA SER A 12 8.07 -10.12 11.99
C SER A 12 8.55 -11.53 11.63
N SER A 13 7.70 -12.27 10.92
CA SER A 13 8.02 -13.57 10.33
C SER A 13 8.92 -13.47 9.09
N GLY A 14 9.11 -12.25 8.56
CA GLY A 14 9.75 -12.00 7.27
C GLY A 14 8.92 -12.43 6.07
N GLN A 15 7.72 -12.98 6.26
CA GLN A 15 6.80 -13.36 5.20
C GLN A 15 5.74 -12.28 5.05
N ALA A 16 5.78 -11.47 3.99
CA ALA A 16 4.83 -10.39 3.82
C ALA A 16 4.02 -10.48 2.52
N ALA A 17 2.82 -9.90 2.53
CA ALA A 17 1.98 -9.73 1.37
C ALA A 17 1.65 -8.24 1.15
N MET A 18 1.56 -7.83 -0.12
CA MET A 18 1.06 -6.51 -0.51
C MET A 18 -0.24 -6.60 -1.28
N ASP A 19 -1.17 -5.74 -0.91
CA ASP A 19 -2.41 -5.54 -1.66
C ASP A 19 -2.88 -4.08 -1.55
N ALA A 20 -3.71 -3.65 -2.48
CA ALA A 20 -4.31 -2.32 -2.47
C ALA A 20 -5.83 -2.34 -2.48
N THR A 21 -6.41 -1.48 -1.65
CA THR A 21 -7.83 -1.18 -1.64
C THR A 21 -8.09 0.31 -1.86
N PHE A 22 -9.34 0.67 -2.14
CA PHE A 22 -9.78 2.06 -2.35
C PHE A 22 -10.79 2.46 -1.28
N PHE A 23 -10.60 3.64 -0.71
CA PHE A 23 -11.53 4.26 0.23
C PHE A 23 -12.10 5.54 -0.39
N ASP A 24 -13.42 5.67 -0.36
CA ASP A 24 -14.07 6.94 -0.71
C ASP A 24 -13.88 7.93 0.43
N ARG A 25 -13.24 9.08 0.13
CA ARG A 25 -12.96 10.11 1.14
C ARG A 25 -14.20 10.86 1.60
N GLU A 26 -15.21 10.97 0.75
CA GLU A 26 -16.52 11.55 1.07
C GLU A 26 -17.59 10.94 0.17
N THR A 27 -18.67 10.43 0.75
CA THR A 27 -19.94 10.24 0.02
C THR A 27 -20.59 11.60 -0.19
N ALA A 28 -20.02 12.43 -1.06
CA ALA A 28 -20.67 13.65 -1.50
C ALA A 28 -21.79 13.30 -2.48
N SER A 29 -23.00 13.85 -2.28
CA SER A 29 -24.12 13.58 -3.17
C SER A 29 -23.77 14.01 -4.61
N LYS A 30 -24.24 13.25 -5.61
CA LYS A 30 -24.03 13.61 -7.03
C LYS A 30 -24.45 15.05 -7.33
N HIS A 31 -25.51 15.52 -6.67
CA HIS A 31 -26.00 16.90 -6.76
C HIS A 31 -24.99 17.92 -6.21
N TYR A 32 -24.44 17.69 -5.02
CA TYR A 32 -23.41 18.54 -4.44
C TYR A 32 -22.16 18.59 -5.32
N CYS A 33 -21.63 17.44 -5.75
CA CYS A 33 -20.46 17.34 -6.61
C CYS A 33 -20.60 18.15 -7.91
N ARG A 34 -21.78 18.08 -8.54
CA ARG A 34 -22.05 18.77 -9.81
C ARG A 34 -22.15 20.28 -9.63
N ARG A 35 -22.73 20.76 -8.51
CA ARG A 35 -22.88 22.20 -8.23
C ARG A 35 -21.56 22.87 -7.87
N THR A 36 -20.72 22.18 -7.10
CA THR A 36 -19.46 22.74 -6.57
C THR A 36 -18.24 22.41 -7.45
N ASN A 37 -18.44 21.66 -8.55
CA ASN A 37 -17.37 21.05 -9.33
C ASN A 37 -16.41 20.19 -8.45
N TYR A 38 -16.95 19.58 -7.40
CA TYR A 38 -16.19 18.77 -6.47
C TYR A 38 -15.96 17.37 -7.04
N ARG A 39 -14.69 16.99 -7.19
CA ARG A 39 -14.30 15.62 -7.51
C ARG A 39 -13.94 14.91 -6.21
N VAL A 40 -14.69 13.86 -5.88
CA VAL A 40 -14.31 12.93 -4.81
C VAL A 40 -13.08 12.15 -5.28
N PRO A 41 -11.88 12.39 -4.72
CA PRO A 41 -10.73 11.58 -5.03
C PRO A 41 -10.80 10.33 -4.17
N THR A 42 -10.98 9.16 -4.79
CA THR A 42 -10.78 7.86 -4.12
C THR A 42 -9.36 7.81 -3.55
N LEU A 43 -9.22 7.46 -2.28
CA LEU A 43 -7.93 7.21 -1.65
C LEU A 43 -7.53 5.76 -1.92
N LYS A 44 -6.49 5.56 -2.73
CA LYS A 44 -5.87 4.23 -2.86
C LYS A 44 -4.94 4.00 -1.67
N VAL A 45 -5.09 2.87 -1.02
CA VAL A 45 -4.26 2.44 0.11
C VAL A 45 -3.66 1.09 -0.23
N THR A 46 -2.33 1.05 -0.35
CA THR A 46 -1.57 -0.20 -0.44
C THR A 46 -1.03 -0.53 0.95
N ALA A 47 -1.32 -1.73 1.45
CA ALA A 47 -0.82 -2.22 2.73
C ALA A 47 0.22 -3.32 2.50
N LEU A 48 1.27 -3.32 3.31
CA LEU A 48 2.22 -4.42 3.47
C LEU A 48 1.91 -5.09 4.80
N VAL A 49 1.60 -6.38 4.77
CA VAL A 49 1.12 -7.14 5.93
C VAL A 49 1.99 -8.37 6.14
N ASP A 50 2.39 -8.63 7.38
CA ASP A 50 3.00 -9.89 7.78
C ASP A 50 1.96 -11.02 7.69
N THR A 51 2.25 -12.04 6.89
CA THR A 51 1.29 -13.11 6.60
C THR A 51 1.10 -14.09 7.76
N ALA A 52 2.06 -14.18 8.70
CA ALA A 52 1.95 -15.04 9.86
C ALA A 52 1.18 -14.36 10.99
N THR A 53 1.51 -13.10 11.30
CA THR A 53 0.92 -12.37 12.43
C THR A 53 -0.26 -11.48 12.05
N GLN A 54 -0.48 -11.26 10.75
CA GLN A 54 -1.45 -10.30 10.20
C GLN A 54 -1.16 -8.84 10.62
N ALA A 55 0.05 -8.56 11.11
CA ALA A 55 0.46 -7.21 11.47
C ALA A 55 0.67 -6.35 10.22
N ILE A 56 0.13 -5.13 10.25
CA ILE A 56 0.41 -4.13 9.20
C ILE A 56 1.81 -3.58 9.45
N LEU A 57 2.72 -3.81 8.50
CA LEU A 57 4.12 -3.38 8.59
C LEU A 57 4.31 -1.97 8.00
N ASP A 58 3.63 -1.68 6.89
CA ASP A 58 3.72 -0.40 6.22
C ASP A 58 2.45 -0.12 5.39
N VAL A 59 2.17 1.15 5.14
CA VAL A 59 1.06 1.60 4.29
C VAL A 59 1.50 2.72 3.37
N HIS A 60 0.94 2.74 2.15
CA HIS A 60 1.04 3.85 1.23
C HIS A 60 -0.34 4.32 0.84
N CYS A 61 -0.63 5.60 1.10
CA CYS A 61 -1.90 6.23 0.78
C CYS A 61 -1.70 7.29 -0.31
N THR A 62 -2.46 7.22 -1.40
CA THR A 62 -2.39 8.19 -2.50
C THR A 62 -3.76 8.52 -3.07
N THR A 63 -4.00 9.79 -3.38
CA THR A 63 -5.16 10.25 -4.15
C THR A 63 -4.88 10.31 -5.65
N LYS A 64 -3.61 10.10 -6.05
CA LYS A 64 -3.17 10.06 -7.44
C LYS A 64 -3.19 8.63 -7.96
N LYS A 65 -3.65 8.45 -9.20
CA LYS A 65 -3.51 7.19 -9.96
C LYS A 65 -2.05 7.01 -10.36
N ARG A 66 -1.26 6.39 -9.48
CA ARG A 66 0.10 5.93 -9.79
C ARG A 66 0.05 4.45 -10.14
N HIS A 67 1.03 3.98 -10.91
CA HIS A 67 1.14 2.56 -11.24
C HIS A 67 1.53 1.74 -10.00
N ASP A 68 0.86 0.61 -9.83
CA ASP A 68 0.98 -0.24 -8.63
C ASP A 68 2.38 -0.79 -8.47
N THR A 69 3.04 -1.12 -9.58
CA THR A 69 4.46 -1.48 -9.64
C THR A 69 5.38 -0.44 -8.98
N GLN A 70 5.14 0.86 -9.18
CA GLN A 70 5.96 1.92 -8.58
C GLN A 70 5.69 2.06 -7.07
N ILE A 71 4.44 1.89 -6.65
CA ILE A 71 4.06 1.94 -5.24
C ILE A 71 4.60 0.72 -4.50
N GLY A 72 4.38 -0.48 -5.04
CA GLY A 72 4.92 -1.74 -4.52
C GLY A 72 6.44 -1.72 -4.40
N TRP A 73 7.15 -1.19 -5.40
CA TRP A 73 8.60 -0.99 -5.32
C TRP A 73 9.01 -0.10 -4.14
N GLN A 74 8.31 1.01 -3.91
CA GLN A 74 8.61 1.90 -2.80
C GLN A 74 8.37 1.23 -1.45
N LEU A 75 7.26 0.50 -1.30
CA LEU A 75 7.00 -0.28 -0.08
C LEU A 75 8.06 -1.35 0.14
N ALA A 76 8.35 -2.18 -0.86
CA ALA A 76 9.34 -3.25 -0.75
C ALA A 76 10.72 -2.70 -0.37
N ARG A 77 11.17 -1.64 -1.04
CA ARG A 77 12.47 -1.01 -0.76
C ARG A 77 12.54 -0.39 0.64
N ARG A 78 11.45 0.18 1.16
CA ARG A 78 11.42 0.75 2.52
C ARG A 78 11.56 -0.32 3.61
N ASN A 79 11.16 -1.56 3.32
CA ASN A 79 11.08 -2.66 4.28
C ASN A 79 12.05 -3.82 3.95
N ALA A 80 12.92 -3.67 2.95
CA ALA A 80 13.74 -4.76 2.41
C ALA A 80 14.64 -5.47 3.43
N GLY A 81 15.06 -4.79 4.51
CA GLY A 81 15.88 -5.39 5.56
C GLY A 81 15.12 -6.35 6.48
N GLU A 82 13.78 -6.31 6.45
CA GLU A 82 12.89 -7.08 7.34
C GLU A 82 12.14 -8.20 6.57
N LEU A 83 12.28 -8.24 5.24
CA LEU A 83 11.53 -9.16 4.36
C LEU A 83 12.41 -10.32 3.87
N LEU A 84 11.92 -11.54 4.05
CA LEU A 84 12.48 -12.76 3.46
C LEU A 84 11.73 -13.14 2.18
N ASN A 85 10.39 -13.07 2.20
CA ASN A 85 9.54 -13.33 1.05
C ASN A 85 8.46 -12.26 0.94
N LEU A 86 8.12 -11.90 -0.29
CA LEU A 86 7.10 -10.90 -0.60
C LEU A 86 6.11 -11.45 -1.62
N ALA A 87 4.89 -11.70 -1.18
CA ALA A 87 3.76 -12.02 -2.04
C ALA A 87 3.06 -10.73 -2.50
N ALA A 88 2.63 -10.68 -3.75
CA ALA A 88 1.87 -9.57 -4.28
C ALA A 88 1.00 -10.04 -5.45
N ASP A 89 -0.06 -9.30 -5.75
CA ASP A 89 -0.87 -9.56 -6.93
C ASP A 89 -0.08 -9.32 -8.24
N LYS A 90 -0.68 -9.70 -9.38
CA LYS A 90 -0.07 -9.53 -10.71
C LYS A 90 0.14 -8.06 -11.10
N SER A 91 -0.63 -7.12 -10.56
CA SER A 91 -0.47 -5.70 -10.86
C SER A 91 0.84 -5.11 -10.34
N TYR A 92 1.49 -5.79 -9.39
CA TYR A 92 2.83 -5.46 -8.89
C TYR A 92 3.97 -6.14 -9.68
N ASP A 93 3.66 -7.00 -10.66
CA ASP A 93 4.68 -7.70 -11.44
C ASP A 93 5.49 -6.72 -12.30
N TRP A 94 6.73 -6.51 -11.89
CA TRP A 94 7.66 -5.64 -12.58
C TRP A 94 9.02 -6.31 -12.65
N GLN A 95 9.53 -6.54 -13.86
CA GLN A 95 10.81 -7.23 -14.05
C GLN A 95 11.96 -6.54 -13.30
N ARG A 96 12.01 -5.20 -13.32
CA ARG A 96 13.03 -4.43 -12.58
C ARG A 96 12.94 -4.59 -11.06
N LEU A 97 11.78 -4.97 -10.54
CA LEU A 97 11.59 -5.27 -9.12
C LEU A 97 12.14 -6.65 -8.81
N ARG A 98 11.84 -7.66 -9.64
CA ARG A 98 12.39 -9.03 -9.48
C ARG A 98 13.91 -9.10 -9.59
N GLU A 99 14.53 -8.22 -10.38
CA GLU A 99 15.99 -8.18 -10.56
C GLU A 99 16.73 -7.47 -9.43
N LYS A 100 16.03 -6.74 -8.54
CA LYS A 100 16.64 -5.84 -7.55
C LYS A 100 16.31 -6.16 -6.10
N ILE A 101 15.43 -7.13 -5.86
CA ILE A 101 15.05 -7.65 -4.54
C ILE A 101 15.45 -9.13 -4.54
#